data_AF-A0A3N1XW16-F1
#
_entry.id   AF-A0A3N1XW16-F1
#
_cell.length_a   1.000
_cell.length_b   1.000
_cell.length_c   1.000
_cell.angle_alpha   90.00
_cell.angle_beta   90.00
_cell.angle_gamma   90.00
#
_symmetry.space_group_name_H-M   'P 1'
#
loop_
_entity.id
_entity.type
_entity.pdbx_description
1 polymer ?
#
loop_
_entity_poly.entity_id
_entity_poly.type
_entity_poly.pdbx_seq_one_letter_code
_entity_poly.pdbx_strand_id
1 'polypeptide(L)'
;MEYLYIFLAILVFLIFKSRYDEKENRRKLYHKLKQAWGEIPDEEYTSEKFESIKKYYLSVKDKDLDIDDITYNDLDLKEIYMMLNNTGSAIGEEYLYALLRKPVFSEEELLERNRLMNYFESHEEDRLKLQTQFALMGKLNKLSIYEYINRTDNIQSINIAKEYFMALGLVASIAAILINPMIGGSLTVFFIANNMITYFKKKAEIESYFTVFSYILRLLNEIKEIRKLNIPQIENYTKIFEEAEVAFRKFKKGSRIVISGNAMAGDIADMILDYLRMLFHVDIIKFNTMLTTLRKNRDILNGLYENIGYLDSMIAAASFRKQIDYYSEPKLVSGTKPYLKVEDIFHPILEEPVVNSIKADRSVLITGSNASGKSTFIKTMAINAILSQTIYTSVSKSYEASYFRVFSSMALRDDIFSNESYYIVEIKSLKRILDKINGKYPVLCFVDEVLRGTNTLERIAASTQILHSLSQGNTLCFAATHDIELTAILENHFDNFHFMEKVQENDILFDYKLYSGRAVSKNAIKLLEIMGYSKDIIEHANELANEFLLNGNWVPLT
;
A
#
# COMPACT_ATOMS: atom_id res chain seq x y z
N MET A 1 -29.01 20.42 50.25
CA MET A 1 -28.78 21.51 49.28
C MET A 1 -27.29 21.71 49.01
N GLU A 2 -26.42 21.86 50.02
CA GLU A 2 -24.96 22.03 49.82
C GLU A 2 -24.29 20.90 49.01
N TYR A 3 -24.58 19.62 49.32
CA TYR A 3 -24.04 18.49 48.56
C TYR A 3 -24.45 18.47 47.08
N LEU A 4 -25.63 19.02 46.75
CA LEU A 4 -26.09 19.13 45.37
C LEU A 4 -25.29 20.19 44.60
N TYR A 5 -24.99 21.33 45.24
CA TYR A 5 -24.16 22.38 44.65
C TYR A 5 -22.71 21.93 44.43
N ILE A 6 -22.13 21.18 45.39
CA ILE A 6 -20.79 20.59 45.25
C ILE A 6 -20.77 19.58 44.10
N PHE A 7 -21.77 18.70 44.01
CA PHE A 7 -21.88 17.75 42.91
C PHE A 7 -22.02 18.44 41.54
N LEU A 8 -22.84 19.49 41.45
CA LEU A 8 -23.00 20.27 40.21
C LEU A 8 -21.71 20.99 39.82
N ALA A 9 -20.98 21.55 40.79
CA ALA A 9 -19.70 22.21 40.56
C ALA A 9 -18.64 21.21 40.04
N ILE A 10 -18.58 20.00 40.60
CA ILE A 10 -17.71 18.93 40.12
C ILE A 10 -18.09 18.51 38.70
N LEU A 11 -19.39 18.35 38.41
CA LEU A 11 -19.86 17.97 37.08
C LEU A 11 -19.50 19.03 36.02
N VAL A 12 -19.70 20.31 36.34
CA VAL A 12 -19.31 21.43 35.47
C VAL A 12 -17.79 21.46 35.26
N PHE A 13 -17.01 21.25 36.33
CA PHE A 13 -15.55 21.17 36.24
C PHE A 13 -15.10 20.00 35.35
N LEU A 14 -15.69 18.81 35.50
CA LEU A 14 -15.38 17.65 34.68
C LEU A 14 -15.73 17.87 33.20
N ILE A 15 -16.86 18.52 32.91
CA ILE A 15 -17.23 18.89 31.54
C ILE A 15 -16.24 19.91 30.95
N PHE A 16 -15.85 20.92 31.73
CA PHE A 16 -14.88 21.93 31.28
C PHE A 16 -13.50 21.32 31.05
N LYS A 17 -13.02 20.50 31.99
CA LYS A 17 -11.77 19.76 31.87
C LYS A 17 -11.78 18.83 30.66
N SER A 18 -12.85 18.06 30.46
CA SER A 18 -13.00 17.18 29.29
C SER A 18 -12.91 17.95 27.97
N ARG A 19 -13.55 19.12 27.87
CA ARG A 19 -13.44 19.98 26.67
C ARG A 19 -12.07 20.63 26.51
N TYR A 20 -11.43 21.01 27.61
CA TYR A 20 -10.08 21.53 27.60
C TYR A 20 -9.09 20.47 27.11
N ASP A 21 -9.16 19.26 27.67
CA ASP A 21 -8.31 18.11 27.29
C ASP A 21 -8.52 17.74 25.81
N GLU A 22 -9.76 17.73 25.32
CA GLU A 22 -10.06 17.48 23.90
C GLU A 22 -9.41 18.54 22.98
N LYS A 23 -9.52 19.81 23.36
CA LYS A 23 -8.90 20.92 22.60
C LYS A 23 -7.38 20.85 22.64
N GLU A 24 -6.80 20.50 23.78
CA GLU A 24 -5.35 20.33 23.94
C GLU A 24 -4.83 19.16 23.11
N ASN A 25 -5.54 18.02 23.12
CA ASN A 25 -5.20 16.85 22.30
C ASN A 25 -5.27 17.16 20.81
N ARG A 26 -6.30 17.88 20.35
CA ARG A 26 -6.38 18.35 18.95
C ARG A 26 -5.19 19.26 18.60
N ARG A 27 -4.77 20.14 19.51
CA ARG A 27 -3.60 21.01 19.30
C ARG A 27 -2.30 20.20 19.23
N LYS A 28 -2.11 19.21 20.10
CA LYS A 28 -0.95 18.31 20.07
C LYS A 28 -0.91 17.52 18.76
N LEU A 29 -2.04 16.99 18.31
CA LEU A 29 -2.17 16.30 17.03
C LEU A 29 -1.78 17.21 15.86
N TYR A 30 -2.29 18.44 15.84
CA TYR A 30 -1.95 19.43 14.80
C TYR A 30 -0.43 19.68 14.74
N HIS A 31 0.22 19.86 15.88
CA HIS A 31 1.68 20.05 15.94
C HIS A 31 2.45 18.80 15.49
N LYS A 32 1.99 17.60 15.89
CA LYS A 32 2.57 16.32 15.44
C LYS A 32 2.50 16.18 13.92
N LEU A 33 1.33 16.45 13.32
CA LEU A 33 1.13 16.38 11.87
C LEU A 33 2.01 17.39 11.12
N LYS A 34 2.18 18.60 11.68
CA LYS A 34 3.09 19.59 11.12
C LYS A 34 4.55 19.14 11.14
N GLN A 35 4.98 18.44 12.19
CA GLN A 35 6.34 17.88 12.28
C GLN A 35 6.54 16.67 11.38
N ALA A 36 5.51 15.86 11.16
CA ALA A 36 5.58 14.66 10.32
C ALA A 36 5.59 14.98 8.80
N TRP A 37 5.38 16.23 8.40
CA TRP A 37 5.34 16.62 6.99
C TRP A 37 6.72 16.56 6.35
N GLY A 38 6.88 15.71 5.32
CA GLY A 38 8.16 15.49 4.65
C GLY A 38 9.11 14.54 5.38
N GLU A 39 8.66 13.86 6.43
CA GLU A 39 9.45 12.89 7.18
C GLU A 39 9.03 11.46 6.84
N ILE A 40 9.95 10.49 6.98
CA ILE A 40 9.63 9.06 6.86
C ILE A 40 8.66 8.67 8.00
N PRO A 41 7.51 8.05 7.69
CA PRO A 41 6.58 7.61 8.73
C PRO A 41 7.19 6.55 9.67
N ASP A 42 7.19 6.85 10.96
CA ASP A 42 7.54 5.89 12.02
C ASP A 42 6.29 5.08 12.42
N GLU A 43 5.96 4.08 11.60
CA GLU A 43 4.83 3.20 11.82
C GLU A 43 5.21 1.72 11.67
N GLU A 44 4.85 0.91 12.67
CA GLU A 44 5.04 -0.54 12.62
C GLU A 44 3.94 -1.21 11.80
N TYR A 45 4.36 -2.10 10.89
CA TYR A 45 3.45 -2.89 10.08
C TYR A 45 3.55 -4.38 10.39
N THR A 46 2.57 -4.87 11.12
CA THR A 46 2.39 -6.32 11.33
C THR A 46 1.85 -6.99 10.06
N SER A 47 2.04 -8.30 9.93
CA SER A 47 1.47 -9.09 8.82
C SER A 47 -0.05 -8.96 8.75
N GLU A 48 -0.73 -8.96 9.90
CA GLU A 48 -2.19 -8.77 9.97
C GLU A 48 -2.62 -7.40 9.44
N LYS A 49 -1.87 -6.35 9.76
CA LYS A 49 -2.13 -5.00 9.25
C LYS A 49 -2.02 -4.94 7.74
N PHE A 50 -0.93 -5.46 7.17
CA PHE A 50 -0.78 -5.51 5.72
C PHE A 50 -1.87 -6.33 5.02
N GLU A 51 -2.31 -7.44 5.60
CA GLU A 51 -3.41 -8.23 5.04
C GLU A 51 -4.73 -7.47 5.03
N SER A 52 -4.97 -6.59 6.00
CA SER A 52 -6.14 -5.70 6.01
C SER A 52 -6.03 -4.59 4.96
N ILE A 53 -4.87 -3.96 4.80
CA ILE A 53 -4.61 -2.89 3.82
C ILE A 53 -4.89 -3.37 2.39
N LYS A 54 -4.51 -4.61 2.05
CA LYS A 54 -4.67 -5.18 0.71
C LYS A 54 -6.13 -5.34 0.26
N LYS A 55 -7.08 -5.42 1.19
CA LYS A 55 -8.47 -5.84 0.90
C LYS A 55 -9.19 -4.91 -0.07
N TYR A 56 -8.96 -3.60 0.03
CA TYR A 56 -9.53 -2.65 -0.92
C TYR A 56 -9.00 -2.91 -2.33
N TYR A 57 -7.68 -2.92 -2.52
CA TYR A 57 -7.07 -3.24 -3.82
C TYR A 57 -7.61 -4.54 -4.41
N LEU A 58 -7.67 -5.63 -3.63
CA LEU A 58 -8.17 -6.92 -4.10
C LEU A 58 -9.63 -6.87 -4.60
N SER A 59 -10.43 -5.94 -4.09
CA SER A 59 -11.82 -5.75 -4.51
C SER A 59 -11.98 -4.93 -5.79
N VAL A 60 -10.99 -4.09 -6.13
CA VAL A 60 -10.98 -3.21 -7.31
C VAL A 60 -9.90 -3.59 -8.32
N LYS A 61 -9.26 -4.75 -8.16
CA LYS A 61 -8.12 -5.21 -8.96
C LYS A 61 -8.50 -5.39 -10.43
N ASP A 62 -7.73 -4.76 -11.32
CA ASP A 62 -7.72 -5.00 -12.76
C ASP A 62 -6.56 -5.95 -13.09
N LYS A 63 -6.83 -7.06 -13.79
CA LYS A 63 -5.80 -8.07 -14.09
C LYS A 63 -4.87 -7.68 -15.25
N ASP A 64 -5.20 -6.65 -16.00
CA ASP A 64 -4.49 -6.30 -17.24
C ASP A 64 -3.61 -5.06 -17.13
N LEU A 65 -3.97 -4.10 -16.28
CA LEU A 65 -3.27 -2.82 -16.14
C LEU A 65 -2.53 -2.65 -14.80
N ASP A 66 -2.91 -3.39 -13.76
CA ASP A 66 -2.34 -3.23 -12.43
C ASP A 66 -0.95 -3.86 -12.32
N ILE A 67 -0.17 -3.38 -11.35
CA ILE A 67 1.08 -4.02 -10.93
C ILE A 67 0.76 -5.33 -10.21
N ASP A 68 1.14 -6.43 -10.85
CA ASP A 68 0.93 -7.76 -10.30
C ASP A 68 1.81 -8.06 -9.08
N ASP A 69 1.49 -9.15 -8.40
CA ASP A 69 2.14 -9.49 -7.13
C ASP A 69 3.61 -9.87 -7.30
N ILE A 70 4.00 -10.44 -8.45
CA ILE A 70 5.40 -10.76 -8.75
C ILE A 70 6.18 -9.45 -8.89
N THR A 71 5.69 -8.53 -9.72
CA THR A 71 6.34 -7.24 -9.95
C THR A 71 6.40 -6.39 -8.69
N TYR A 72 5.33 -6.41 -7.88
CA TYR A 72 5.30 -5.70 -6.61
C TYR A 72 6.36 -6.22 -5.62
N ASN A 73 6.57 -7.53 -5.57
CA ASN A 73 7.54 -8.17 -4.68
C ASN A 73 8.97 -8.02 -5.18
N ASP A 74 9.22 -8.22 -6.48
CA ASP A 74 10.54 -8.07 -7.12
C ASP A 74 11.13 -6.68 -6.88
N LEU A 75 10.28 -5.65 -6.94
CA LEU A 75 10.66 -4.25 -6.81
C LEU A 75 10.63 -3.74 -5.37
N ASP A 76 10.33 -4.61 -4.40
CA ASP A 76 10.19 -4.25 -2.98
C ASP A 76 9.25 -3.03 -2.77
N LEU A 77 8.17 -2.93 -3.55
CA LEU A 77 7.23 -1.79 -3.49
C LEU A 77 6.53 -1.65 -2.14
N LYS A 78 6.59 -2.69 -1.30
CA LYS A 78 6.18 -2.61 0.11
C LYS A 78 6.95 -1.54 0.86
N GLU A 79 8.27 -1.45 0.66
CA GLU A 79 9.11 -0.46 1.34
C GLU A 79 8.82 0.95 0.82
N ILE A 80 8.56 1.08 -0.49
CA ILE A 80 8.11 2.35 -1.11
C ILE A 80 6.75 2.79 -0.55
N TYR A 81 5.81 1.85 -0.40
CA TYR A 81 4.52 2.13 0.25
C TYR A 81 4.71 2.61 1.69
N MET A 82 5.55 1.94 2.48
CA MET A 82 5.82 2.32 3.87
C MET A 82 6.45 3.71 3.97
N MET A 83 7.42 4.00 3.10
CA MET A 83 8.07 5.31 3.00
C MET A 83 7.07 6.42 2.63
N LEU A 84 6.10 6.13 1.76
CA LEU A 84 5.13 7.11 1.27
C LEU A 84 3.92 7.28 2.21
N ASN A 85 3.58 6.28 3.02
CA ASN A 85 2.33 6.23 3.78
C ASN A 85 2.28 7.16 5.01
N ASN A 86 2.20 8.47 4.76
CA ASN A 86 1.92 9.49 5.78
C ASN A 86 0.40 9.81 5.90
N THR A 87 -0.46 8.83 5.58
CA THR A 87 -1.92 9.01 5.61
C THR A 87 -2.45 9.09 7.04
N GLY A 88 -3.52 9.87 7.23
CA GLY A 88 -4.14 10.05 8.55
C GLY A 88 -5.17 8.98 8.91
N SER A 89 -5.73 8.30 7.91
CA SER A 89 -6.91 7.44 8.08
C SER A 89 -6.69 6.01 7.57
N ALA A 90 -7.40 5.03 8.14
CA ALA A 90 -7.41 3.65 7.62
C ALA A 90 -7.85 3.57 6.15
N ILE A 91 -8.79 4.42 5.73
CA ILE A 91 -9.22 4.53 4.33
C ILE A 91 -8.07 5.02 3.45
N GLY A 92 -7.32 6.02 3.92
CA GLY A 92 -6.11 6.49 3.26
C GLY A 92 -5.08 5.38 3.06
N GLU A 93 -4.80 4.57 4.09
CA GLU A 93 -3.85 3.45 3.99
C GLU A 93 -4.25 2.42 2.92
N GLU A 94 -5.50 1.95 2.99
CA GLU A 94 -6.04 0.98 2.04
C GLU A 94 -6.07 1.55 0.60
N TYR A 95 -6.47 2.81 0.44
CA TYR A 95 -6.55 3.48 -0.86
C TYR A 95 -5.16 3.74 -1.45
N LEU A 96 -4.20 4.20 -0.64
CA LEU A 96 -2.85 4.49 -1.10
C LEU A 96 -2.14 3.22 -1.58
N TYR A 97 -2.36 2.10 -0.90
CA TYR A 97 -1.86 0.80 -1.33
C TYR A 97 -2.42 0.43 -2.71
N ALA A 98 -3.73 0.62 -2.92
CA ALA A 98 -4.35 0.42 -4.23
C ALA A 98 -3.80 1.41 -5.26
N LEU A 99 -3.59 2.68 -4.91
CA LEU A 99 -3.08 3.70 -5.81
C LEU A 99 -1.70 3.34 -6.37
N LEU A 100 -0.78 2.84 -5.53
CA LEU A 100 0.56 2.38 -5.97
C LEU A 100 0.51 1.13 -6.85
N ARG A 101 -0.56 0.34 -6.76
CA ARG A 101 -0.78 -0.84 -7.60
C ARG A 101 -1.42 -0.52 -8.94
N LYS A 102 -1.99 0.68 -9.11
CA LYS A 102 -2.83 1.02 -10.27
C LYS A 102 -2.26 2.20 -11.07
N PRO A 103 -1.26 1.95 -11.94
CA PRO A 103 -0.79 2.94 -12.90
C PRO A 103 -1.94 3.48 -13.75
N VAL A 104 -1.95 4.79 -13.93
CA VAL A 104 -2.96 5.53 -14.69
C VAL A 104 -2.45 5.79 -16.10
N PHE A 105 -3.35 5.61 -17.07
CA PHE A 105 -3.09 5.78 -18.50
C PHE A 105 -3.92 6.95 -19.09
N SER A 106 -4.30 7.90 -18.22
CA SER A 106 -5.05 9.11 -18.54
C SER A 106 -4.27 10.33 -18.07
N GLU A 107 -3.96 11.25 -18.98
CA GLU A 107 -3.31 12.51 -18.64
C GLU A 107 -4.17 13.36 -17.72
N GLU A 108 -5.49 13.42 -17.96
CA GLU A 108 -6.44 14.18 -17.14
C GLU A 108 -6.40 13.77 -15.67
N GLU A 109 -6.44 12.46 -15.40
CA GLU A 109 -6.43 11.94 -14.03
C GLU A 109 -5.08 12.20 -13.34
N LEU A 110 -3.97 12.05 -14.07
CA LEU A 110 -2.64 12.35 -13.53
C LEU A 110 -2.43 13.84 -13.24
N LEU A 111 -2.93 14.72 -14.12
CA LEU A 111 -2.90 16.16 -13.90
C LEU A 111 -3.79 16.57 -12.72
N GLU A 112 -4.92 15.90 -12.50
CA GLU A 112 -5.75 16.14 -11.32
C GLU A 112 -5.05 15.72 -10.02
N ARG A 113 -4.34 14.56 -10.02
CA ARG A 113 -3.47 14.16 -8.91
C ARG A 113 -2.42 15.24 -8.64
N ASN A 114 -1.73 15.68 -9.69
CA ASN A 114 -0.69 16.72 -9.60
C ASN A 114 -1.23 18.05 -9.06
N ARG A 115 -2.39 18.50 -9.54
CA ARG A 115 -3.06 19.71 -9.08
C ARG A 115 -3.28 19.69 -7.57
N LEU A 116 -3.78 18.57 -7.04
CA LEU A 116 -4.02 18.41 -5.60
C LEU A 116 -2.71 18.34 -4.81
N MET A 117 -1.72 17.59 -5.29
CA MET A 117 -0.41 17.51 -4.62
C MET A 117 0.25 18.90 -4.52
N ASN A 118 0.30 19.64 -5.63
CA ASN A 118 0.87 21.00 -5.67
C ASN A 118 0.09 21.98 -4.78
N TYR A 119 -1.24 21.84 -4.71
CA TYR A 119 -2.06 22.62 -3.80
C TYR A 119 -1.72 22.33 -2.34
N PHE A 120 -1.68 21.06 -1.94
CA PHE A 120 -1.37 20.69 -0.55
C PHE A 120 0.07 21.03 -0.16
N GLU A 121 1.02 20.99 -1.08
CA GLU A 121 2.40 21.41 -0.82
C GLU A 121 2.47 22.92 -0.51
N SER A 122 1.78 23.74 -1.30
CA SER A 122 1.81 25.21 -1.19
C SER A 122 0.88 25.80 -0.11
N HIS A 123 -0.19 25.10 0.28
CA HIS A 123 -1.21 25.58 1.22
C HIS A 123 -1.18 24.80 2.53
N GLU A 124 -0.16 25.06 3.35
CA GLU A 124 0.07 24.35 4.63
C GLU A 124 -1.14 24.39 5.56
N GLU A 125 -1.82 25.54 5.71
CA GLU A 125 -2.92 25.67 6.67
C GLU A 125 -4.12 24.79 6.30
N ASP A 126 -4.52 24.80 5.02
CA ASP A 126 -5.62 23.99 4.52
C ASP A 126 -5.28 22.49 4.57
N ARG A 127 -4.05 22.15 4.16
CA ARG A 127 -3.49 20.79 4.29
C ARG A 127 -3.58 20.31 5.74
N LEU A 128 -3.06 21.06 6.71
CA LEU A 128 -3.01 20.65 8.11
C LEU A 128 -4.42 20.51 8.71
N LYS A 129 -5.35 21.42 8.38
CA LYS A 129 -6.75 21.32 8.82
C LYS A 129 -7.40 20.04 8.30
N LEU A 130 -7.16 19.69 7.04
CA LEU A 130 -7.69 18.49 6.40
C LEU A 130 -7.04 17.21 6.96
N GLN A 131 -5.71 17.15 7.04
CA GLN A 131 -4.96 16.06 7.68
C GLN A 131 -5.42 15.81 9.12
N THR A 132 -5.70 16.88 9.87
CA THR A 132 -6.23 16.77 11.23
C THR A 132 -7.56 16.01 11.24
N GLN A 133 -8.46 16.28 10.29
CA GLN A 133 -9.74 15.55 10.22
C GLN A 133 -9.51 14.07 9.85
N PHE A 134 -8.61 13.77 8.90
CA PHE A 134 -8.27 12.38 8.55
C PHE A 134 -7.67 11.63 9.75
N ALA A 135 -6.72 12.24 10.46
CA ALA A 135 -6.10 11.66 11.65
C ALA A 135 -7.11 11.40 12.79
N LEU A 136 -8.15 12.23 12.91
CA LEU A 136 -9.23 12.03 13.89
C LEU A 136 -10.20 10.90 13.51
N MET A 137 -10.30 10.52 12.23
CA MET A 137 -10.98 9.29 11.83
C MET A 137 -10.24 8.06 12.39
N GLY A 138 -8.89 8.14 12.39
CA GLY A 138 -7.97 7.14 12.92
C GLY A 138 -7.63 6.03 11.94
N LYS A 139 -6.77 5.10 12.38
CA LYS A 139 -6.35 3.89 11.67
C LYS A 139 -6.92 2.63 12.31
N LEU A 140 -6.91 1.51 11.57
CA LEU A 140 -7.34 0.19 12.05
C LEU A 140 -6.24 -0.83 11.74
N ASN A 141 -5.88 -1.66 12.72
CA ASN A 141 -4.73 -2.56 12.59
C ASN A 141 -5.05 -3.95 12.01
N LYS A 142 -6.31 -4.40 12.08
CA LYS A 142 -6.69 -5.79 11.75
C LYS A 142 -7.92 -5.93 10.85
N LEU A 143 -8.56 -4.81 10.51
CA LEU A 143 -9.87 -4.80 9.85
C LEU A 143 -9.81 -3.88 8.66
N SER A 144 -10.23 -4.39 7.48
CA SER A 144 -10.50 -3.53 6.33
C SER A 144 -11.89 -2.95 6.43
N ILE A 145 -12.00 -1.63 6.33
CA ILE A 145 -13.30 -0.96 6.37
C ILE A 145 -14.08 -1.33 5.12
N TYR A 146 -13.41 -1.35 3.97
CA TYR A 146 -14.06 -1.65 2.69
C TYR A 146 -14.65 -3.05 2.67
N GLU A 147 -13.91 -4.06 3.17
CA GLU A 147 -14.40 -5.44 3.25
C GLU A 147 -15.68 -5.53 4.10
N TYR A 148 -15.71 -4.85 5.25
CA TYR A 148 -16.86 -4.89 6.15
C TYR A 148 -18.06 -4.10 5.60
N ILE A 149 -17.84 -3.02 4.85
CA ILE A 149 -18.90 -2.31 4.13
C ILE A 149 -19.51 -3.21 3.05
N ASN A 150 -18.66 -3.97 2.34
CA ASN A 150 -19.04 -4.67 1.12
C ASN A 150 -19.42 -6.15 1.31
N ARG A 151 -19.17 -6.72 2.49
CA ARG A 151 -19.57 -8.09 2.86
C ARG A 151 -20.70 -8.16 3.87
N THR A 152 -21.39 -7.05 4.13
CA THR A 152 -22.51 -7.04 5.07
C THR A 152 -23.61 -8.01 4.70
N ASP A 153 -23.79 -8.36 3.42
CA ASP A 153 -24.88 -9.22 2.94
C ASP A 153 -24.76 -10.68 3.42
N ASN A 154 -23.56 -11.11 3.82
CA ASN A 154 -23.31 -12.45 4.36
C ASN A 154 -23.77 -12.60 5.82
N ILE A 155 -24.12 -11.51 6.49
CA ILE A 155 -24.66 -11.55 7.86
C ILE A 155 -26.16 -11.81 7.77
N GLN A 156 -26.63 -12.90 8.38
CA GLN A 156 -28.07 -13.09 8.55
C GLN A 156 -28.65 -11.93 9.36
N SER A 157 -29.67 -11.26 8.83
CA SER A 157 -30.36 -10.20 9.55
C SER A 157 -30.90 -10.75 10.86
N ILE A 158 -30.62 -10.06 11.97
CA ILE A 158 -31.10 -10.49 13.28
C ILE A 158 -32.62 -10.38 13.27
N ASN A 159 -33.30 -11.44 13.71
CA ASN A 159 -34.76 -11.43 13.84
C ASN A 159 -35.18 -10.47 14.96
N ILE A 160 -35.45 -9.22 14.61
CA ILE A 160 -35.80 -8.15 15.55
C ILE A 160 -37.04 -8.50 16.38
N ALA A 161 -38.00 -9.25 15.81
CA ALA A 161 -39.22 -9.63 16.52
C ALA A 161 -38.92 -10.53 17.74
N LYS A 162 -37.91 -11.40 17.62
CA LYS A 162 -37.44 -12.23 18.74
C LYS A 162 -36.83 -11.35 19.85
N GLU A 163 -36.11 -10.30 19.48
CA GLU A 163 -35.49 -9.39 20.47
C GLU A 163 -36.54 -8.59 21.23
N TYR A 164 -37.56 -8.07 20.52
CA TYR A 164 -38.69 -7.42 21.18
C TYR A 164 -39.49 -8.38 22.05
N PHE A 165 -39.69 -9.63 21.61
CA PHE A 165 -40.36 -10.65 22.44
C PHE A 165 -39.58 -10.91 23.74
N MET A 166 -38.25 -11.03 23.67
CA MET A 166 -37.40 -11.24 24.85
C MET A 166 -37.42 -10.04 25.80
N ALA A 167 -37.38 -8.82 25.26
CA ALA A 167 -37.45 -7.59 26.05
C ALA A 167 -38.84 -7.39 26.71
N LEU A 168 -39.91 -7.55 25.93
CA LEU A 168 -41.29 -7.41 26.42
C LEU A 168 -41.68 -8.54 27.37
N GLY A 169 -41.17 -9.75 27.13
CA GLY A 169 -41.36 -10.91 28.00
C GLY A 169 -40.79 -10.67 29.40
N LEU A 170 -39.61 -10.05 29.51
CA LEU A 170 -39.04 -9.64 30.81
C LEU A 170 -39.90 -8.58 31.52
N VAL A 171 -40.40 -7.58 30.79
CA VAL A 171 -41.29 -6.57 31.39
C VAL A 171 -42.60 -7.21 31.86
N ALA A 172 -43.19 -8.09 31.05
CA ALA A 172 -44.42 -8.80 31.37
C ALA A 172 -44.24 -9.76 32.56
N SER A 173 -43.09 -10.44 32.68
CA SER A 173 -42.80 -11.33 33.81
C SER A 173 -42.66 -10.56 35.12
N ILE A 174 -42.06 -9.37 35.08
CA ILE A 174 -41.97 -8.48 36.25
C ILE A 174 -43.38 -8.00 36.65
N ALA A 175 -44.21 -7.61 35.67
CA ALA A 175 -45.60 -7.23 35.94
C ALA A 175 -46.42 -8.39 36.53
N ALA A 176 -46.17 -9.63 36.10
CA ALA A 176 -46.86 -10.82 36.59
C ALA A 176 -46.58 -11.13 38.08
N ILE A 177 -45.48 -10.61 38.66
CA ILE A 177 -45.19 -10.74 40.10
C ILE A 177 -46.30 -10.11 40.93
N LEU A 178 -46.91 -9.02 40.45
CA LEU A 178 -48.01 -8.33 41.13
C LEU A 178 -49.30 -9.17 41.18
N ILE A 179 -49.44 -10.16 40.29
CA ILE A 179 -50.61 -11.04 40.19
C ILE A 179 -50.32 -12.36 40.91
N ASN A 180 -49.18 -12.99 40.64
CA ASN A 180 -48.74 -14.23 41.26
C ASN A 180 -47.21 -14.21 41.47
N PRO A 181 -46.73 -13.99 42.72
CA PRO A 181 -45.31 -13.84 43.00
C PRO A 181 -44.46 -15.05 42.59
N MET A 182 -44.95 -16.28 42.78
CA MET A 182 -44.20 -17.50 42.48
C MET A 182 -44.01 -17.69 40.97
N ILE A 183 -45.08 -17.52 40.19
CA ILE A 183 -45.04 -17.66 38.73
C ILE A 183 -44.27 -16.50 38.11
N GLY A 184 -44.56 -15.26 38.50
CA GLY A 184 -43.89 -14.06 37.98
C GLY A 184 -42.39 -14.05 38.30
N GLY A 185 -42.00 -14.46 39.51
CA GLY A 185 -40.60 -14.57 39.92
C GLY A 185 -39.85 -15.62 39.09
N SER A 186 -40.44 -16.80 38.93
CA SER A 186 -39.84 -17.88 38.13
C SER A 186 -39.67 -17.49 36.66
N LEU A 187 -40.68 -16.86 36.06
CA LEU A 187 -40.61 -16.35 34.68
C LEU A 187 -39.55 -15.25 34.54
N THR A 188 -39.41 -14.37 35.52
CA THR A 188 -38.42 -13.30 35.49
C THR A 188 -37.00 -13.85 35.52
N VAL A 189 -36.70 -14.83 36.38
CA VAL A 189 -35.41 -15.52 36.40
C VAL A 189 -35.13 -16.20 35.05
N PHE A 190 -36.14 -16.85 34.47
CA PHE A 190 -36.03 -17.48 33.15
C PHE A 190 -35.68 -16.46 32.05
N PHE A 191 -36.41 -15.34 31.96
CA PHE A 191 -36.15 -14.31 30.94
C PHE A 191 -34.79 -13.64 31.14
N ILE A 192 -34.37 -13.35 32.38
CA ILE A 192 -33.03 -12.81 32.65
C ILE A 192 -31.95 -13.77 32.15
N ALA A 193 -32.01 -15.05 32.55
CA ALA A 193 -31.02 -16.03 32.16
C ALA A 193 -30.98 -16.24 30.63
N ASN A 194 -32.15 -16.37 30.01
CA ASN A 194 -32.25 -16.55 28.55
C ASN A 194 -31.74 -15.32 27.79
N ASN A 195 -32.09 -14.09 28.22
CA ASN A 195 -31.63 -12.86 27.58
C ASN A 195 -30.11 -12.74 27.72
N MET A 196 -29.55 -12.96 28.90
CA MET A 196 -28.08 -12.94 29.07
C MET A 196 -27.37 -13.96 28.18
N ILE A 197 -27.83 -15.21 28.14
CA ILE A 197 -27.21 -16.27 27.30
C ILE A 197 -27.29 -15.91 25.82
N THR A 198 -28.44 -15.43 25.36
CA THR A 198 -28.64 -15.09 23.94
C THR A 198 -27.88 -13.82 23.55
N TYR A 199 -27.76 -12.84 24.45
CA TYR A 199 -26.94 -11.65 24.29
C TYR A 199 -25.47 -11.99 24.06
N PHE A 200 -24.85 -12.79 24.95
CA PHE A 200 -23.43 -13.13 24.82
C PHE A 200 -23.12 -13.91 23.55
N LYS A 201 -23.99 -14.85 23.15
CA LYS A 201 -23.84 -15.58 21.88
C LYS A 201 -23.82 -14.64 20.68
N LYS A 202 -24.77 -13.72 20.61
CA LYS A 202 -24.87 -12.77 19.49
C LYS A 202 -23.79 -11.72 19.51
N LYS A 203 -23.46 -11.17 20.68
CA LYS A 203 -22.44 -10.13 20.83
C LYS A 203 -21.08 -10.59 20.29
N ALA A 204 -20.71 -11.85 20.52
CA ALA A 204 -19.49 -12.44 19.96
C ALA A 204 -19.49 -12.47 18.42
N GLU A 205 -20.64 -12.69 17.77
CA GLU A 205 -20.75 -12.72 16.29
C GLU A 205 -20.63 -11.32 15.66
N ILE A 206 -21.05 -10.27 16.37
CA ILE A 206 -21.12 -8.90 15.83
C ILE A 206 -20.02 -7.96 16.35
N GLU A 207 -19.11 -8.43 17.22
CA GLU A 207 -18.06 -7.63 17.88
C GLU A 207 -17.22 -6.81 16.89
N SER A 208 -16.69 -7.44 15.83
CA SER A 208 -15.87 -6.76 14.82
C SER A 208 -16.59 -5.62 14.11
N TYR A 209 -17.92 -5.71 13.97
CA TYR A 209 -18.73 -4.67 13.34
C TYR A 209 -18.91 -3.45 14.24
N PHE A 210 -18.80 -3.56 15.57
CA PHE A 210 -18.82 -2.40 16.46
C PHE A 210 -17.62 -1.48 16.22
N THR A 211 -16.44 -2.06 15.98
CA THR A 211 -15.22 -1.30 15.65
C THR A 211 -15.42 -0.54 14.34
N VAL A 212 -15.96 -1.21 13.30
CA VAL A 212 -16.25 -0.59 12.01
C VAL A 212 -17.34 0.48 12.12
N PHE A 213 -18.41 0.24 12.86
CA PHE A 213 -19.46 1.24 13.06
C PHE A 213 -18.96 2.45 13.83
N SER A 214 -18.10 2.23 14.83
CA SER A 214 -17.43 3.32 15.56
C SER A 214 -16.54 4.13 14.63
N TYR A 215 -15.81 3.48 13.72
CA TYR A 215 -15.05 4.14 12.68
C TYR A 215 -15.95 4.97 11.75
N ILE A 216 -17.02 4.38 11.21
CA ILE A 216 -17.97 5.08 10.33
C ILE A 216 -18.57 6.29 11.04
N LEU A 217 -18.83 6.22 12.35
CA LEU A 217 -19.32 7.37 13.10
C LEU A 217 -18.29 8.49 13.25
N ARG A 218 -17.02 8.16 13.48
CA ARG A 218 -15.93 9.15 13.43
C ARG A 218 -15.82 9.76 12.03
N LEU A 219 -15.75 8.94 10.99
CA LEU A 219 -15.77 9.38 9.59
C LEU A 219 -16.92 10.36 9.32
N LEU A 220 -18.15 9.99 9.68
CA LEU A 220 -19.31 10.84 9.43
C LEU A 220 -19.28 12.15 10.25
N ASN A 221 -18.58 12.20 11.38
CA ASN A 221 -18.37 13.43 12.14
C ASN A 221 -17.29 14.29 11.48
N GLU A 222 -16.18 13.68 11.08
CA GLU A 222 -15.06 14.40 10.47
C GLU A 222 -15.42 14.94 9.08
N ILE A 223 -16.21 14.25 8.24
CA ILE A 223 -16.68 14.81 6.95
C ILE A 223 -17.48 16.09 7.14
N LYS A 224 -18.22 16.22 8.25
CA LYS A 224 -18.98 17.43 8.58
C LYS A 224 -18.01 18.58 8.92
N GLU A 225 -16.94 18.30 9.65
CA GLU A 225 -15.92 19.29 9.95
C GLU A 225 -15.12 19.68 8.70
N ILE A 226 -14.81 18.73 7.81
CA ILE A 226 -14.16 18.99 6.52
C ILE A 226 -14.99 19.97 5.67
N ARG A 227 -16.32 19.77 5.58
CA ARG A 227 -17.19 20.70 4.85
C ARG A 227 -17.11 22.12 5.38
N LYS A 228 -17.01 22.32 6.70
CA LYS A 228 -16.91 23.65 7.30
C LYS A 228 -15.60 24.37 6.96
N LEU A 229 -14.58 23.65 6.52
CA LEU A 229 -13.32 24.25 6.08
C LEU A 229 -13.51 25.07 4.80
N ASN A 230 -14.53 24.76 3.99
CA ASN A 230 -14.86 25.46 2.74
C ASN A 230 -13.66 25.64 1.80
N ILE A 231 -12.88 24.57 1.61
CA ILE A 231 -11.70 24.57 0.73
C ILE A 231 -12.16 24.41 -0.73
N PRO A 232 -12.03 25.44 -1.60
CA PRO A 232 -12.55 25.38 -2.97
C PRO A 232 -11.92 24.28 -3.83
N GLN A 233 -10.63 24.00 -3.62
CA GLN A 233 -9.83 23.08 -4.43
C GLN A 233 -10.25 21.62 -4.27
N ILE A 234 -11.05 21.29 -3.25
CA ILE A 234 -11.57 19.94 -3.00
C ILE A 234 -13.10 19.87 -3.07
N GLU A 235 -13.77 20.93 -3.50
CA GLU A 235 -15.23 21.04 -3.45
C GLU A 235 -15.92 19.85 -4.13
N ASN A 236 -15.42 19.44 -5.30
CA ASN A 236 -15.94 18.28 -6.05
C ASN A 236 -15.94 16.98 -5.24
N TYR A 237 -14.94 16.76 -4.40
CA TYR A 237 -14.82 15.56 -3.55
C TYR A 237 -15.73 15.63 -2.32
N THR A 238 -16.05 16.85 -1.86
CA THR A 238 -16.89 17.06 -0.67
C THR A 238 -18.40 17.07 -0.96
N LYS A 239 -18.82 17.09 -2.23
CA LYS A 239 -20.25 17.10 -2.63
C LYS A 239 -21.04 15.95 -2.01
N ILE A 240 -20.48 14.74 -2.02
CA ILE A 240 -21.12 13.53 -1.46
C ILE A 240 -21.23 13.56 0.07
N PHE A 241 -20.50 14.45 0.76
CA PHE A 241 -20.49 14.50 2.23
C PHE A 241 -21.84 14.98 2.78
N GLU A 242 -22.51 15.87 2.05
CA GLU A 242 -23.85 16.34 2.41
C GLU A 242 -24.89 15.21 2.31
N GLU A 243 -24.86 14.47 1.21
CA GLU A 243 -25.73 13.32 0.98
C GLU A 243 -25.54 12.28 2.09
N ALA A 244 -24.29 12.00 2.46
CA ALA A 244 -23.94 11.10 3.54
C ALA A 244 -24.49 11.54 4.91
N GLU A 245 -24.40 12.83 5.25
CA GLU A 245 -24.94 13.35 6.51
C GLU A 245 -26.45 13.10 6.63
N VAL A 246 -27.20 13.29 5.55
CA VAL A 246 -28.64 13.06 5.49
C VAL A 246 -28.95 11.56 5.55
N ALA A 247 -28.28 10.76 4.71
CA ALA A 247 -28.48 9.32 4.60
C ALA A 247 -28.21 8.59 5.93
N PHE A 248 -27.16 8.99 6.65
CA PHE A 248 -26.72 8.35 7.89
C PHE A 248 -27.27 9.00 9.17
N ARG A 249 -28.25 9.91 9.08
CA ARG A 249 -28.88 10.52 10.27
C ARG A 249 -29.48 9.47 11.23
N LYS A 250 -30.13 8.43 10.69
CA LYS A 250 -30.67 7.31 11.50
C LYS A 250 -29.57 6.43 12.07
N PHE A 251 -28.45 6.30 11.37
CA PHE A 251 -27.27 5.57 11.85
C PHE A 251 -26.72 6.23 13.10
N LYS A 252 -26.48 7.56 13.06
CA LYS A 252 -25.97 8.38 14.18
C LYS A 252 -26.94 8.44 15.38
N LYS A 253 -28.25 8.57 15.14
CA LYS A 253 -29.22 8.76 16.24
C LYS A 253 -29.20 7.58 17.23
N GLY A 254 -28.82 7.83 18.48
CA GLY A 254 -28.77 6.81 19.53
C GLY A 254 -27.60 5.81 19.39
N SER A 255 -26.58 6.12 18.59
CA SER A 255 -25.41 5.23 18.42
C SER A 255 -24.59 5.04 19.69
N ARG A 256 -24.68 5.95 20.68
CA ARG A 256 -24.02 5.81 21.99
C ARG A 256 -24.40 4.51 22.70
N ILE A 257 -25.62 4.00 22.48
CA ILE A 257 -26.10 2.72 23.02
C ILE A 257 -25.25 1.54 22.53
N VAL A 258 -24.65 1.65 21.34
CA VAL A 258 -23.82 0.60 20.70
C VAL A 258 -22.34 0.80 21.05
N ILE A 259 -21.85 2.03 21.14
CA ILE A 259 -20.42 2.33 21.24
C ILE A 259 -19.88 2.34 22.67
N SER A 260 -20.69 2.69 23.68
CA SER A 260 -20.17 2.83 25.06
C SER A 260 -19.91 1.49 25.78
N GLY A 261 -19.58 0.43 25.03
CA GLY A 261 -19.22 -0.89 25.55
C GLY A 261 -17.74 -1.27 25.38
N ASN A 262 -16.93 -0.44 24.72
CA ASN A 262 -15.53 -0.76 24.38
C ASN A 262 -14.47 0.02 25.17
N ALA A 263 -14.87 1.04 25.94
CA ALA A 263 -13.98 1.68 26.88
C ALA A 263 -14.27 1.12 28.26
N MET A 264 -13.27 0.48 28.90
CA MET A 264 -13.22 0.30 30.36
C MET A 264 -13.11 1.67 31.06
N ALA A 265 -14.05 2.57 30.79
CA ALA A 265 -14.18 3.83 31.51
C ALA A 265 -15.31 3.62 32.52
N GLY A 266 -14.93 3.47 33.79
CA GLY A 266 -15.80 3.21 34.94
C GLY A 266 -16.77 4.34 35.29
N ASP A 267 -17.54 4.83 34.33
CA ASP A 267 -18.72 5.66 34.58
C ASP A 267 -19.88 4.75 35.00
N ILE A 268 -20.51 5.08 36.13
CA ILE A 268 -21.66 4.36 36.68
C ILE A 268 -22.79 4.28 35.64
N ALA A 269 -22.91 5.30 34.78
CA ALA A 269 -23.88 5.30 33.69
C ALA A 269 -23.64 4.18 32.67
N ASP A 270 -22.37 3.87 32.34
CA ASP A 270 -22.04 2.82 31.38
C ASP A 270 -22.24 1.42 31.99
N MET A 271 -21.97 1.24 33.29
CA MET A 271 -22.32 -0.01 34.00
C MET A 271 -23.84 -0.27 33.98
N ILE A 272 -24.65 0.75 34.25
CA ILE A 272 -26.12 0.63 34.19
C ILE A 272 -26.57 0.32 32.76
N LEU A 273 -25.98 0.99 31.76
CA LEU A 273 -26.28 0.72 30.35
C LEU A 273 -25.91 -0.71 29.94
N ASP A 274 -24.83 -1.28 30.46
CA ASP A 274 -24.45 -2.67 30.19
C ASP A 274 -25.48 -3.67 30.71
N TYR A 275 -26.05 -3.46 31.90
CA TYR A 275 -27.19 -4.27 32.36
C TYR A 275 -28.40 -4.11 31.45
N LEU A 276 -28.72 -2.89 31.01
CA LEU A 276 -29.82 -2.66 30.08
C LEU A 276 -29.58 -3.34 28.72
N ARG A 277 -28.35 -3.35 28.20
CA ARG A 277 -27.96 -4.08 26.98
C ARG A 277 -28.16 -5.58 27.14
N MET A 278 -27.66 -6.15 28.23
CA MET A 278 -27.77 -7.58 28.51
C MET A 278 -29.22 -8.04 28.70
N LEU A 279 -30.04 -7.22 29.37
CA LEU A 279 -31.42 -7.58 29.70
C LEU A 279 -32.41 -7.31 28.58
N PHE A 280 -32.20 -6.24 27.80
CA PHE A 280 -33.18 -5.78 26.79
C PHE A 280 -32.63 -5.77 25.36
N HIS A 281 -31.38 -6.15 25.13
CA HIS A 281 -30.73 -6.26 23.81
C HIS A 281 -30.77 -4.95 22.99
N VAL A 282 -30.83 -3.80 23.66
CA VAL A 282 -31.02 -2.49 23.03
C VAL A 282 -29.91 -2.13 22.03
N ASP A 283 -28.67 -2.55 22.30
CA ASP A 283 -27.53 -2.43 21.39
C ASP A 283 -27.64 -3.36 20.18
N ILE A 284 -28.10 -4.60 20.35
CA ILE A 284 -28.35 -5.55 19.23
C ILE A 284 -29.46 -5.04 18.31
N ILE A 285 -30.55 -4.50 18.88
CA ILE A 285 -31.64 -3.89 18.10
C ILE A 285 -31.12 -2.67 17.33
N LYS A 286 -30.34 -1.82 18.00
CA LYS A 286 -29.74 -0.64 17.37
C LYS A 286 -28.70 -1.03 16.30
N PHE A 287 -27.93 -2.08 16.54
CA PHE A 287 -26.98 -2.67 15.58
C PHE A 287 -27.69 -3.05 14.29
N ASN A 288 -28.82 -3.77 14.36
CA ASN A 288 -29.56 -4.16 13.15
C ASN A 288 -30.10 -2.94 12.37
N THR A 289 -30.49 -1.87 13.08
CA THR A 289 -30.88 -0.59 12.45
C THR A 289 -29.70 0.06 11.73
N MET A 290 -28.52 0.04 12.36
CA MET A 290 -27.28 0.57 11.78
C MET A 290 -26.85 -0.25 10.57
N LEU A 291 -26.89 -1.58 10.66
CA LEU A 291 -26.58 -2.49 9.56
C LEU A 291 -27.51 -2.28 8.36
N THR A 292 -28.82 -2.17 8.59
CA THR A 292 -29.80 -1.88 7.53
C THR A 292 -29.54 -0.52 6.87
N THR A 293 -29.17 0.50 7.66
CA THR A 293 -28.85 1.83 7.13
C THR A 293 -27.57 1.80 6.31
N LEU A 294 -26.56 1.04 6.74
CA LEU A 294 -25.32 0.85 5.98
C LEU A 294 -25.59 0.16 4.65
N ARG A 295 -26.29 -0.98 4.65
CA ARG A 295 -26.66 -1.72 3.42
C ARG A 295 -27.41 -0.84 2.42
N LYS A 296 -28.39 -0.07 2.89
CA LYS A 296 -29.20 0.80 2.03
C LYS A 296 -28.38 1.94 1.38
N ASN A 297 -27.33 2.42 2.03
CA ASN A 297 -26.55 3.58 1.60
C ASN A 297 -25.09 3.19 1.30
N ARG A 298 -24.88 1.94 0.85
CA ARG A 298 -23.55 1.39 0.59
C ARG A 298 -22.80 2.16 -0.49
N ASP A 299 -23.48 2.55 -1.56
CA ASP A 299 -22.87 3.31 -2.67
C ASP A 299 -22.38 4.68 -2.22
N ILE A 300 -23.17 5.38 -1.39
CA ILE A 300 -22.76 6.66 -0.79
C ILE A 300 -21.50 6.46 0.05
N LEU A 301 -21.43 5.39 0.84
CA LEU A 301 -20.27 5.11 1.68
C LEU A 301 -19.03 4.70 0.87
N ASN A 302 -19.20 3.97 -0.24
CA ASN A 302 -18.11 3.67 -1.17
C ASN A 302 -17.58 4.96 -1.83
N GLY A 303 -18.47 5.89 -2.24
CA GLY A 303 -18.04 7.19 -2.76
C GLY A 303 -17.33 8.06 -1.72
N LEU A 304 -17.75 8.02 -0.44
CA LEU A 304 -16.98 8.64 0.66
C LEU A 304 -15.61 8.02 0.80
N TYR A 305 -15.55 6.68 0.75
CA TYR A 305 -14.30 5.93 0.88
C TYR A 305 -13.32 6.32 -0.22
N GLU A 306 -13.77 6.36 -1.47
CA GLU A 306 -12.95 6.78 -2.61
C GLU A 306 -12.48 8.23 -2.49
N ASN A 307 -13.38 9.18 -2.19
CA ASN A 307 -13.01 10.59 -2.10
C ASN A 307 -12.07 10.89 -0.92
N ILE A 308 -12.30 10.28 0.25
CA ILE A 308 -11.43 10.44 1.41
C ILE A 308 -10.08 9.78 1.14
N GLY A 309 -10.09 8.54 0.65
CA GLY A 309 -8.87 7.80 0.34
C GLY A 309 -8.00 8.52 -0.69
N TYR A 310 -8.64 9.06 -1.74
CA TYR A 310 -7.98 9.85 -2.77
C TYR A 310 -7.33 11.11 -2.19
N LEU A 311 -8.07 11.93 -1.43
CA LEU A 311 -7.54 13.16 -0.83
C LEU A 311 -6.40 12.88 0.18
N ASP A 312 -6.56 11.89 1.06
CA ASP A 312 -5.54 11.50 2.04
C ASP A 312 -4.27 10.98 1.33
N SER A 313 -4.44 10.19 0.26
CA SER A 313 -3.33 9.70 -0.57
C SER A 313 -2.61 10.82 -1.32
N MET A 314 -3.31 11.84 -1.81
CA MET A 314 -2.69 13.00 -2.46
C MET A 314 -1.86 13.82 -1.47
N ILE A 315 -2.31 13.94 -0.22
CA ILE A 315 -1.49 14.57 0.82
C ILE A 315 -0.26 13.72 1.14
N ALA A 316 -0.41 12.40 1.24
CA ALA A 316 0.72 11.49 1.47
C ALA A 316 1.75 11.56 0.34
N ALA A 317 1.30 11.57 -0.92
CA ALA A 317 2.18 11.73 -2.08
C ALA A 317 2.88 13.11 -2.13
N ALA A 318 2.18 14.18 -1.74
CA ALA A 318 2.79 15.51 -1.60
C ALA A 318 3.80 15.56 -0.44
N SER A 319 3.56 14.84 0.66
CA SER A 319 4.54 14.68 1.75
C SER A 319 5.79 13.94 1.25
N PHE A 320 5.61 12.90 0.44
CA PHE A 320 6.72 12.15 -0.17
C PHE A 320 7.57 13.04 -1.09
N ARG A 321 6.95 13.93 -1.89
CA ARG A 321 7.68 14.94 -2.68
C ARG A 321 8.56 15.85 -1.83
N LYS A 322 8.09 16.21 -0.62
CA LYS A 322 8.85 17.04 0.32
C LYS A 322 10.00 16.28 0.99
N GLN A 323 9.86 14.97 1.12
CA GLN A 323 10.81 14.08 1.80
C GLN A 323 12.06 13.77 0.96
N ILE A 324 11.93 13.72 -0.36
CA ILE A 324 13.03 13.41 -1.29
C ILE A 324 13.78 14.67 -1.72
N ASP A 325 15.07 14.53 -2.04
CA ASP A 325 15.96 15.65 -2.38
C ASP A 325 15.46 16.50 -3.55
N TYR A 326 15.05 15.82 -4.63
CA TYR A 326 14.43 16.43 -5.79
C TYR A 326 13.56 15.43 -6.53
N TYR A 327 12.62 15.98 -7.28
CA TYR A 327 11.73 15.23 -8.15
C TYR A 327 11.44 16.03 -9.42
N SER A 328 10.89 15.34 -10.42
CA SER A 328 10.33 15.94 -11.61
C SER A 328 8.90 15.47 -11.84
N GLU A 329 8.09 16.35 -12.43
CA GLU A 329 6.79 15.98 -12.96
C GLU A 329 7.02 15.26 -14.31
N PRO A 330 6.52 14.03 -14.48
CA PRO A 330 6.83 13.21 -15.64
C PRO A 330 6.09 13.70 -16.89
N LYS A 331 6.79 13.77 -18.01
CA LYS A 331 6.19 14.01 -19.33
C LYS A 331 5.85 12.68 -19.99
N LEU A 332 4.61 12.23 -19.85
CA LEU A 332 4.14 10.98 -20.42
C LEU A 332 3.54 11.19 -21.81
N VAL A 333 3.99 10.43 -22.80
CA VAL A 333 3.56 10.57 -24.20
C VAL A 333 2.93 9.30 -24.72
N SER A 334 1.88 9.46 -25.53
CA SER A 334 1.35 8.36 -26.35
C SER A 334 2.04 8.38 -27.71
N GLY A 335 2.72 7.28 -28.07
CA GLY A 335 3.49 7.18 -29.31
C GLY A 335 3.41 5.81 -29.95
N THR A 336 3.89 5.71 -31.19
CA THR A 336 3.92 4.44 -31.95
C THR A 336 5.08 3.54 -31.56
N LYS A 337 6.11 4.07 -30.90
CA LYS A 337 7.28 3.31 -30.42
C LYS A 337 7.50 3.58 -28.94
N PRO A 338 7.80 2.54 -28.13
CA PRO A 338 8.20 2.70 -26.74
C PRO A 338 9.44 3.58 -26.61
N TYR A 339 9.42 4.50 -25.65
CA TYR A 339 10.54 5.39 -25.39
C TYR A 339 10.61 5.76 -23.91
N LEU A 340 11.83 5.93 -23.40
CA LEU A 340 12.10 6.45 -22.07
C LEU A 340 13.37 7.29 -22.10
N LYS A 341 13.32 8.49 -21.51
CA LYS A 341 14.48 9.32 -21.21
C LYS A 341 14.36 9.85 -19.79
N VAL A 342 15.46 9.71 -19.06
CA VAL A 342 15.55 10.18 -17.67
C VAL A 342 16.94 10.75 -17.40
N GLU A 343 16.99 11.82 -16.64
CA GLU A 343 18.22 12.48 -16.20
C GLU A 343 18.33 12.47 -14.68
N ASP A 344 19.50 12.08 -14.18
CA ASP A 344 19.85 11.97 -12.76
C ASP A 344 18.78 11.23 -11.94
N ILE A 345 18.41 10.02 -12.37
CA ILE A 345 17.51 9.13 -11.64
C ILE A 345 18.20 8.52 -10.43
N PHE A 346 17.46 8.35 -9.34
CA PHE A 346 17.94 7.67 -8.15
C PHE A 346 16.85 6.86 -7.43
N HIS A 347 17.29 5.93 -6.59
CA HIS A 347 16.40 5.08 -5.80
C HIS A 347 15.99 5.82 -4.51
N PRO A 348 14.70 6.02 -4.23
CA PRO A 348 14.25 6.87 -3.11
C PRO A 348 14.62 6.35 -1.71
N ILE A 349 14.84 5.04 -1.55
CA ILE A 349 15.18 4.43 -0.25
C ILE A 349 16.68 4.55 0.10
N LEU A 350 17.54 4.78 -0.88
CA LEU A 350 18.99 4.83 -0.61
C LEU A 350 19.36 6.18 0.04
N GLU A 351 20.16 6.15 1.10
CA GLU A 351 20.61 7.37 1.80
C GLU A 351 21.57 8.23 0.96
N GLU A 352 22.55 7.61 0.32
CA GLU A 352 23.53 8.29 -0.54
C GLU A 352 23.54 7.68 -1.96
N PRO A 353 22.49 7.95 -2.77
CA PRO A 353 22.36 7.31 -4.07
C PRO A 353 23.29 7.92 -5.12
N VAL A 354 23.91 7.05 -5.94
CA VAL A 354 24.59 7.50 -7.16
C VAL A 354 23.57 7.65 -8.29
N VAL A 355 23.41 8.89 -8.76
CA VAL A 355 22.46 9.25 -9.82
C VAL A 355 22.94 8.76 -11.19
N ASN A 356 22.01 8.34 -12.05
CA ASN A 356 22.29 7.85 -13.40
C ASN A 356 21.35 8.47 -14.43
N SER A 357 21.78 8.56 -15.69
CA SER A 357 20.97 9.11 -16.79
C SER A 357 20.95 8.12 -17.95
N ILE A 358 19.79 7.97 -18.61
CA ILE A 358 19.68 7.12 -19.79
C ILE A 358 18.59 7.62 -20.74
N LYS A 359 18.85 7.46 -22.04
CA LYS A 359 17.85 7.55 -23.10
C LYS A 359 17.76 6.19 -23.77
N ALA A 360 16.57 5.61 -23.80
CA ALA A 360 16.28 4.31 -24.38
C ALA A 360 15.09 4.43 -25.35
N ASP A 361 15.38 4.33 -26.64
CA ASP A 361 14.40 4.12 -27.73
C ASP A 361 14.41 2.67 -28.25
N ARG A 362 15.29 1.84 -27.68
CA ARG A 362 15.42 0.39 -27.89
C ARG A 362 15.69 -0.30 -26.55
N SER A 363 15.48 -1.61 -26.51
CA SER A 363 15.78 -2.42 -25.33
C SER A 363 17.25 -2.28 -24.91
N VAL A 364 17.53 -2.39 -23.62
CA VAL A 364 18.82 -2.10 -22.99
C VAL A 364 19.37 -3.36 -22.34
N LEU A 365 20.60 -3.73 -22.68
CA LEU A 365 21.33 -4.84 -22.07
C LEU A 365 22.42 -4.28 -21.17
N ILE A 366 22.39 -4.64 -19.88
CA ILE A 366 23.26 -4.11 -18.84
C ILE A 366 24.19 -5.22 -18.35
N THR A 367 25.49 -5.00 -18.50
CA THR A 367 26.53 -5.93 -18.03
C THR A 367 27.34 -5.34 -16.87
N GLY A 368 28.11 -6.19 -16.17
CA GLY A 368 28.93 -5.78 -15.03
C GLY A 368 29.03 -6.88 -13.99
N SER A 369 29.98 -6.74 -13.07
CA SER A 369 30.23 -7.68 -11.98
C SER A 369 29.07 -7.73 -10.96
N ASN A 370 29.08 -8.73 -10.08
CA ASN A 370 28.14 -8.78 -8.97
C ASN A 370 28.41 -7.62 -8.02
N ALA A 371 27.36 -7.12 -7.36
CA ALA A 371 27.42 -5.94 -6.49
C ALA A 371 27.75 -4.59 -7.18
N SER A 372 27.90 -4.55 -8.51
CA SER A 372 28.20 -3.31 -9.25
C SER A 372 27.03 -2.33 -9.38
N GLY A 373 25.83 -2.67 -8.86
CA GLY A 373 24.64 -1.82 -8.88
C GLY A 373 23.63 -2.10 -10.01
N LYS A 374 23.81 -3.15 -10.84
CA LYS A 374 22.89 -3.48 -11.96
C LYS A 374 21.44 -3.64 -11.50
N SER A 375 21.19 -4.52 -10.53
CA SER A 375 19.85 -4.80 -10.00
C SER A 375 19.22 -3.55 -9.38
N THR A 376 19.99 -2.77 -8.62
CA THR A 376 19.55 -1.51 -8.03
C THR A 376 19.13 -0.51 -9.11
N PHE A 377 19.88 -0.40 -10.20
CA PHE A 377 19.55 0.51 -11.30
C PHE A 377 18.25 0.10 -12.00
N ILE A 378 18.07 -1.18 -12.34
CA ILE A 378 16.82 -1.61 -12.98
C ILE A 378 15.60 -1.50 -12.04
N LYS A 379 15.75 -1.75 -10.72
CA LYS A 379 14.69 -1.46 -9.73
C LYS A 379 14.36 0.04 -9.70
N THR A 380 15.39 0.89 -9.72
CA THR A 380 15.24 2.35 -9.72
C THR A 380 14.41 2.83 -10.91
N MET A 381 14.72 2.32 -12.10
CA MET A 381 13.98 2.62 -13.34
C MET A 381 12.52 2.16 -13.25
N ALA A 382 12.29 0.95 -12.74
CA ALA A 382 10.95 0.38 -12.61
C ALA A 382 10.07 1.15 -11.62
N ILE A 383 10.60 1.42 -10.43
CA ILE A 383 9.91 2.18 -9.39
C ILE A 383 9.55 3.57 -9.91
N ASN A 384 10.48 4.25 -10.58
CA ASN A 384 10.22 5.58 -11.14
C ASN A 384 9.13 5.57 -12.22
N ALA A 385 9.08 4.54 -13.08
CA ALA A 385 7.99 4.38 -14.04
C ALA A 385 6.63 4.20 -13.34
N ILE A 386 6.59 3.40 -12.27
CA ILE A 386 5.38 3.18 -11.47
C ILE A 386 4.95 4.47 -10.78
N LEU A 387 5.86 5.18 -10.09
CA LEU A 387 5.55 6.45 -9.42
C LEU A 387 5.11 7.53 -10.42
N SER A 388 5.70 7.56 -11.61
CA SER A 388 5.31 8.50 -12.67
C SER A 388 3.86 8.31 -13.13
N GLN A 389 3.38 7.07 -13.17
CA GLN A 389 1.99 6.76 -13.56
C GLN A 389 1.04 6.57 -12.37
N THR A 390 1.49 6.64 -11.12
CA THR A 390 0.62 6.50 -9.95
C THR A 390 0.51 7.82 -9.19
N ILE A 391 1.59 8.52 -8.92
CA ILE A 391 1.59 9.78 -8.17
C ILE A 391 2.17 10.93 -8.99
N TYR A 392 2.23 10.82 -10.32
CA TYR A 392 2.76 11.85 -11.21
C TYR A 392 4.09 12.45 -10.73
N THR A 393 4.99 11.59 -10.26
CA THR A 393 6.26 12.01 -9.64
C THR A 393 7.35 11.03 -10.05
N SER A 394 8.45 11.56 -10.59
CA SER A 394 9.69 10.81 -10.77
C SER A 394 10.77 11.37 -9.85
N VAL A 395 11.48 10.47 -9.17
CA VAL A 395 12.65 10.70 -8.34
C VAL A 395 13.88 10.87 -9.25
N SER A 396 13.87 11.97 -10.02
CA SER A 396 14.85 12.33 -11.05
C SER A 396 14.79 13.83 -11.36
N LYS A 397 15.78 14.37 -12.09
CA LYS A 397 15.77 15.77 -12.53
C LYS A 397 14.85 16.01 -13.72
N SER A 398 14.73 15.04 -14.62
CA SER A 398 13.77 15.07 -15.71
C SER A 398 13.36 13.66 -16.10
N TYR A 399 12.08 13.48 -16.42
CA TYR A 399 11.52 12.20 -16.84
C TYR A 399 10.56 12.40 -18.02
N GLU A 400 10.86 11.78 -19.16
CA GLU A 400 10.00 11.75 -20.34
C GLU A 400 9.87 10.30 -20.83
N ALA A 401 8.67 9.77 -20.90
CA ALA A 401 8.48 8.36 -21.22
C ALA A 401 7.13 8.09 -21.90
N SER A 402 6.99 6.92 -22.53
CA SER A 402 5.69 6.39 -22.90
C SER A 402 4.87 5.99 -21.67
N TYR A 403 3.55 5.89 -21.83
CA TYR A 403 2.74 5.17 -20.84
C TYR A 403 3.02 3.67 -20.91
N PHE A 404 3.47 3.07 -19.83
CA PHE A 404 3.91 1.69 -19.75
C PHE A 404 3.05 0.82 -18.84
N ARG A 405 2.92 -0.45 -19.21
CA ARG A 405 2.63 -1.52 -18.25
C ARG A 405 3.95 -2.08 -17.75
N VAL A 406 4.20 -1.96 -16.46
CA VAL A 406 5.49 -2.32 -15.86
C VAL A 406 5.48 -3.76 -15.38
N PHE A 407 6.49 -4.52 -15.76
CA PHE A 407 6.68 -5.90 -15.32
C PHE A 407 8.13 -6.15 -14.92
N SER A 408 8.36 -7.12 -14.05
CA SER A 408 9.72 -7.56 -13.73
C SER A 408 9.84 -9.08 -13.67
N SER A 409 11.07 -9.55 -13.79
CA SER A 409 11.50 -10.91 -13.49
C SER A 409 12.89 -10.82 -12.85
N MET A 410 12.96 -10.66 -11.52
CA MET A 410 14.21 -10.34 -10.84
C MET A 410 14.51 -11.18 -9.60
N ALA A 411 13.54 -11.36 -8.69
CA ALA A 411 13.79 -11.94 -7.38
C ALA A 411 12.60 -12.77 -6.91
N LEU A 412 12.69 -14.07 -7.11
CA LEU A 412 11.77 -14.99 -6.48
C LEU A 412 12.23 -15.17 -5.03
N ARG A 413 11.57 -14.47 -4.09
CA ARG A 413 11.77 -14.73 -2.67
C ARG A 413 11.59 -16.22 -2.42
N ASP A 414 12.48 -16.79 -1.61
CA ASP A 414 12.45 -18.19 -1.21
C ASP A 414 11.08 -18.55 -0.65
N ASP A 415 10.24 -19.19 -1.46
CA ASP A 415 9.12 -19.96 -0.95
C ASP A 415 9.58 -21.41 -0.82
N ILE A 416 10.22 -21.70 0.31
CA ILE A 416 10.63 -23.06 0.70
C ILE A 416 9.43 -24.02 0.70
N PHE A 417 8.19 -23.49 0.82
CA PHE A 417 6.97 -24.27 0.79
C PHE A 417 6.41 -24.47 -0.63
N SER A 418 6.90 -23.73 -1.63
CA SER A 418 6.55 -23.98 -3.02
C SER A 418 7.29 -25.23 -3.51
N ASN A 419 6.54 -26.23 -3.95
CA ASN A 419 7.10 -27.47 -4.49
C ASN A 419 7.68 -27.30 -5.92
N GLU A 420 7.89 -26.06 -6.38
CA GLU A 420 8.36 -25.73 -7.72
C GLU A 420 9.84 -25.33 -7.69
N SER A 421 10.64 -25.80 -8.66
CA SER A 421 12.03 -25.38 -8.75
C SER A 421 12.13 -23.91 -9.15
N TYR A 422 13.16 -23.22 -8.64
CA TYR A 422 13.45 -21.81 -8.92
C TYR A 422 13.42 -21.50 -10.43
N TYR A 423 13.99 -22.42 -11.21
CA TYR A 423 14.02 -22.39 -12.67
C TYR A 423 12.61 -22.36 -13.32
N ILE A 424 11.66 -23.16 -12.83
CA ILE A 424 10.30 -23.21 -13.39
C ILE A 424 9.57 -21.89 -13.11
N VAL A 425 9.74 -21.35 -11.92
CA VAL A 425 9.09 -20.09 -11.53
C VAL A 425 9.65 -18.92 -12.35
N GLU A 426 10.95 -18.92 -12.64
CA GLU A 426 11.58 -17.93 -13.53
C GLU A 426 11.04 -18.03 -14.96
N ILE A 427 10.95 -19.23 -15.53
CA ILE A 427 10.35 -19.45 -16.86
C ILE A 427 8.92 -18.93 -16.91
N LYS A 428 8.11 -19.26 -15.90
CA LYS A 428 6.71 -18.78 -15.81
C LYS A 428 6.66 -17.26 -15.73
N SER A 429 7.60 -16.63 -15.01
CA SER A 429 7.69 -15.17 -14.92
C SER A 429 7.98 -14.54 -16.29
N LEU A 430 8.97 -15.04 -17.02
CA LEU A 430 9.31 -14.56 -18.37
C LEU A 430 8.16 -14.78 -19.36
N LYS A 431 7.51 -15.95 -19.30
CA LYS A 431 6.34 -16.26 -20.11
C LYS A 431 5.19 -15.29 -19.83
N ARG A 432 4.91 -14.97 -18.56
CA ARG A 432 3.89 -13.99 -18.16
C ARG A 432 4.14 -12.63 -18.81
N ILE A 433 5.38 -12.17 -18.91
CA ILE A 433 5.73 -10.92 -19.59
C ILE A 433 5.47 -11.03 -21.10
N LEU A 434 5.97 -12.10 -21.73
CA LEU A 434 5.78 -12.36 -23.16
C LEU A 434 4.30 -12.41 -23.55
N ASP A 435 3.46 -13.04 -22.75
CA ASP A 435 2.02 -13.14 -23.00
C ASP A 435 1.31 -11.77 -22.96
N LYS A 436 1.95 -10.72 -22.41
CA LYS A 436 1.38 -9.36 -22.31
C LYS A 436 1.87 -8.39 -23.39
N ILE A 437 2.89 -8.70 -24.20
CA ILE A 437 3.55 -7.73 -25.12
C ILE A 437 2.65 -7.16 -26.23
N ASN A 438 1.55 -7.83 -26.56
CA ASN A 438 0.63 -7.43 -27.64
C ASN A 438 -0.57 -6.58 -27.15
N GLY A 439 -0.49 -6.01 -25.96
CA GLY A 439 -1.57 -5.18 -25.39
C GLY A 439 -1.62 -3.75 -25.94
N LYS A 440 -2.66 -3.01 -25.53
CA LYS A 440 -2.90 -1.61 -25.95
C LYS A 440 -1.74 -0.68 -25.63
N TYR A 441 -1.16 -0.81 -24.44
CA TYR A 441 -0.04 0.01 -23.97
C TYR A 441 1.27 -0.77 -24.03
N PRO A 442 2.40 -0.11 -24.34
CA PRO A 442 3.68 -0.78 -24.37
C PRO A 442 4.06 -1.39 -23.02
N VAL A 443 4.84 -2.47 -23.07
CA VAL A 443 5.38 -3.15 -21.88
C VAL A 443 6.75 -2.55 -21.58
N LEU A 444 6.97 -2.12 -20.34
CA LEU A 444 8.31 -1.85 -19.81
C LEU A 444 8.68 -3.01 -18.90
N CYS A 445 9.65 -3.82 -19.29
CA CYS A 445 10.03 -5.00 -18.51
C CYS A 445 11.48 -4.96 -18.03
N PHE A 446 11.69 -5.43 -16.81
CA PHE A 446 12.98 -5.49 -16.15
C PHE A 446 13.34 -6.94 -15.83
N VAL A 447 14.46 -7.41 -16.35
CA VAL A 447 14.88 -8.81 -16.22
C VAL A 447 16.27 -8.85 -15.60
N ASP A 448 16.45 -9.59 -14.50
CA ASP A 448 17.72 -9.66 -13.78
C ASP A 448 18.33 -11.06 -13.87
N GLU A 449 19.20 -11.23 -14.85
CA GLU A 449 19.72 -12.50 -15.38
C GLU A 449 18.61 -13.45 -15.82
N VAL A 450 18.87 -14.18 -16.91
CA VAL A 450 17.87 -15.05 -17.52
C VAL A 450 18.33 -16.50 -17.37
N LEU A 451 17.48 -17.32 -16.76
CA LEU A 451 17.62 -18.76 -16.56
C LEU A 451 18.86 -19.12 -15.71
N ARG A 452 18.95 -18.53 -14.50
CA ARG A 452 20.02 -18.83 -13.54
C ARG A 452 19.88 -20.29 -13.07
N GLY A 453 20.80 -21.17 -13.48
CA GLY A 453 20.86 -22.56 -12.98
C GLY A 453 20.78 -23.67 -14.03
N THR A 454 20.85 -23.36 -15.33
CA THR A 454 21.01 -24.37 -16.40
C THR A 454 22.42 -24.37 -16.99
N ASN A 455 22.69 -25.30 -17.91
CA ASN A 455 23.93 -25.38 -18.68
C ASN A 455 24.19 -24.06 -19.42
N THR A 456 25.42 -23.55 -19.36
CA THR A 456 25.83 -22.28 -20.00
C THR A 456 25.41 -22.16 -21.46
N LEU A 457 25.52 -23.24 -22.26
CA LEU A 457 25.15 -23.22 -23.67
C LEU A 457 23.63 -23.04 -23.85
N GLU A 458 22.84 -23.85 -23.14
CA GLU A 458 21.38 -23.78 -23.20
C GLU A 458 20.86 -22.45 -22.64
N ARG A 459 21.50 -21.94 -21.57
CA ARG A 459 21.20 -20.62 -21.00
C ARG A 459 21.38 -19.54 -22.04
N ILE A 460 22.56 -19.39 -22.65
CA ILE A 460 22.83 -18.34 -23.62
C ILE A 460 21.88 -18.45 -24.81
N ALA A 461 21.62 -19.65 -25.32
CA ALA A 461 20.72 -19.87 -26.45
C ALA A 461 19.27 -19.49 -26.11
N ALA A 462 18.74 -19.96 -24.98
CA ALA A 462 17.37 -19.66 -24.56
C ALA A 462 17.21 -18.17 -24.20
N SER A 463 18.13 -17.60 -23.42
CA SER A 463 18.16 -16.18 -23.06
C SER A 463 18.18 -15.28 -24.29
N THR A 464 18.98 -15.64 -25.30
CA THR A 464 19.00 -14.93 -26.59
C THR A 464 17.62 -14.87 -27.22
N GLN A 465 16.95 -16.03 -27.38
CA GLN A 465 15.66 -16.08 -28.07
C GLN A 465 14.54 -15.40 -27.28
N ILE A 466 14.56 -15.51 -25.95
CA ILE A 466 13.60 -14.84 -25.07
C ILE A 466 13.78 -13.31 -25.15
N LEU A 467 15.01 -12.82 -24.97
CA LEU A 467 15.30 -11.39 -25.03
C LEU A 467 15.05 -10.81 -26.42
N HIS A 468 15.43 -11.54 -27.48
CA HIS A 468 15.09 -11.16 -28.85
C HIS A 468 13.57 -11.02 -29.01
N SER A 469 12.78 -12.00 -28.56
CA SER A 469 11.31 -11.92 -28.62
C SER A 469 10.75 -10.72 -27.85
N LEU A 470 11.31 -10.42 -26.67
CA LEU A 470 10.94 -9.22 -25.90
C LEU A 470 11.32 -7.91 -26.62
N SER A 471 12.37 -7.90 -27.44
CA SER A 471 12.78 -6.71 -28.20
C SER A 471 11.94 -6.43 -29.45
N GLN A 472 11.27 -7.44 -30.00
CA GLN A 472 10.49 -7.31 -31.25
C GLN A 472 9.06 -6.80 -31.01
N GLY A 473 8.56 -6.83 -29.78
CA GLY A 473 7.20 -6.42 -29.43
C GLY A 473 7.04 -4.91 -29.23
N ASN A 474 5.83 -4.51 -28.83
CA ASN A 474 5.58 -3.16 -28.29
C ASN A 474 6.14 -3.04 -26.87
N THR A 475 7.45 -3.22 -26.73
CA THR A 475 8.12 -3.45 -25.45
C THR A 475 9.44 -2.68 -25.39
N LEU A 476 9.76 -2.17 -24.21
CA LEU A 476 11.09 -1.68 -23.85
C LEU A 476 11.64 -2.58 -22.74
N CYS A 477 12.64 -3.40 -23.05
CA CYS A 477 13.19 -4.38 -22.12
C CYS A 477 14.53 -3.90 -21.56
N PHE A 478 14.67 -3.85 -20.24
CA PHE A 478 15.94 -3.65 -19.55
C PHE A 478 16.38 -4.99 -18.96
N ALA A 479 17.44 -5.58 -19.50
CA ALA A 479 17.95 -6.87 -19.06
C ALA A 479 19.34 -6.71 -18.45
N ALA A 480 19.52 -7.09 -17.19
CA ALA A 480 20.83 -7.23 -16.57
C ALA A 480 21.35 -8.66 -16.80
N THR A 481 22.63 -8.82 -17.14
CA THR A 481 23.24 -10.15 -17.34
C THR A 481 24.74 -10.15 -17.06
N HIS A 482 25.27 -11.34 -16.78
CA HIS A 482 26.71 -11.63 -16.73
C HIS A 482 27.24 -12.27 -18.01
N ASP A 483 26.35 -12.72 -18.90
CA ASP A 483 26.71 -13.37 -20.15
C ASP A 483 27.12 -12.31 -21.19
N ILE A 484 28.42 -12.08 -21.34
CA ILE A 484 28.97 -11.10 -22.29
C ILE A 484 28.65 -11.50 -23.73
N GLU A 485 28.49 -12.80 -23.99
CA GLU A 485 28.09 -13.37 -25.27
C GLU A 485 26.78 -12.75 -25.77
N LEU A 486 25.82 -12.47 -24.87
CA LEU A 486 24.56 -11.83 -25.22
C LEU A 486 24.75 -10.42 -25.78
N THR A 487 25.79 -9.69 -25.34
CA THR A 487 26.10 -8.33 -25.85
C THR A 487 26.51 -8.34 -27.32
N ALA A 488 27.11 -9.43 -27.78
CA ALA A 488 27.47 -9.67 -29.17
C ALA A 488 26.27 -10.14 -29.99
N ILE A 489 25.57 -11.15 -29.49
CA ILE A 489 24.46 -11.79 -30.21
C ILE A 489 23.28 -10.82 -30.40
N LEU A 490 22.99 -9.97 -29.42
CA LEU A 490 21.82 -9.09 -29.41
C LEU A 490 22.10 -7.63 -29.81
N GLU A 491 23.28 -7.30 -30.34
CA GLU A 491 23.68 -5.90 -30.66
C GLU A 491 22.69 -5.14 -31.56
N ASN A 492 22.08 -5.84 -32.53
CA ASN A 492 21.08 -5.23 -33.42
C ASN A 492 19.69 -5.06 -32.79
N HIS A 493 19.50 -5.56 -31.57
CA HIS A 493 18.22 -5.54 -30.86
C HIS A 493 18.27 -4.79 -29.53
N PHE A 494 19.42 -4.81 -28.85
CA PHE A 494 19.66 -4.17 -27.57
C PHE A 494 20.83 -3.19 -27.63
N ASP A 495 20.67 -2.04 -26.97
CA ASP A 495 21.77 -1.12 -26.71
C ASP A 495 22.54 -1.61 -25.48
N ASN A 496 23.86 -1.70 -25.60
CA ASN A 496 24.73 -2.20 -24.55
C ASN A 496 25.12 -1.08 -23.59
N PHE A 497 24.95 -1.35 -22.29
CA PHE A 497 25.46 -0.54 -21.19
C PHE A 497 26.16 -1.44 -20.18
N HIS A 498 26.98 -0.84 -19.32
CA HIS A 498 27.67 -1.58 -18.28
C HIS A 498 27.99 -0.74 -17.06
N PHE A 499 28.17 -1.44 -15.94
CA PHE A 499 28.80 -0.91 -14.74
C PHE A 499 30.24 -1.40 -14.68
N MET A 500 31.12 -0.55 -14.18
CA MET A 500 32.54 -0.86 -14.00
C MET A 500 32.89 -1.00 -12.52
N GLU A 501 33.94 -1.75 -12.24
CA GLU A 501 34.64 -1.75 -10.97
C GLU A 501 36.03 -1.11 -11.13
N LYS A 502 36.46 -0.36 -10.12
CA LYS A 502 37.81 0.20 -10.05
C LYS A 502 38.62 -0.57 -9.03
N VAL A 503 39.74 -1.11 -9.48
CA VAL A 503 40.72 -1.77 -8.60
C VAL A 503 41.67 -0.71 -8.06
N GLN A 504 41.73 -0.54 -6.75
CA GLN A 504 42.64 0.40 -6.10
C GLN A 504 43.44 -0.30 -4.99
N GLU A 505 44.75 -0.43 -5.19
CA GLU A 505 45.84 -0.90 -4.29
C GLU A 505 45.65 -2.20 -3.49
N ASN A 506 44.45 -2.55 -3.00
CA ASN A 506 44.02 -3.84 -2.43
C ASN A 506 42.49 -3.91 -2.19
N ASP A 507 41.68 -3.06 -2.84
CA ASP A 507 40.22 -3.05 -2.68
C ASP A 507 39.52 -2.83 -4.03
N ILE A 508 38.23 -3.17 -4.08
CA ILE A 508 37.36 -3.02 -5.25
C ILE A 508 36.29 -2.01 -4.93
N LEU A 509 36.38 -0.88 -5.60
CA LEU A 509 35.42 0.20 -5.48
C LEU A 509 34.48 0.16 -6.68
N PHE A 510 33.19 0.20 -6.40
CA PHE A 510 32.15 0.37 -7.40
C PHE A 510 31.76 1.85 -7.40
N ASP A 511 31.87 2.51 -8.56
CA ASP A 511 31.42 3.90 -8.68
C ASP A 511 29.91 4.03 -8.95
N TYR A 512 29.25 2.89 -9.18
CA TYR A 512 27.82 2.76 -9.44
C TYR A 512 27.32 3.66 -10.60
N LYS A 513 28.20 3.97 -11.55
CA LYS A 513 27.85 4.73 -12.76
C LYS A 513 27.57 3.79 -13.93
N LEU A 514 26.52 4.13 -14.67
CA LEU A 514 26.15 3.48 -15.91
C LEU A 514 26.95 4.07 -17.07
N TYR A 515 27.70 3.21 -17.77
CA TYR A 515 28.50 3.56 -18.95
C TYR A 515 27.89 2.95 -20.21
N SER A 516 27.95 3.68 -21.33
CA SER A 516 27.52 3.17 -22.63
C SER A 516 28.55 2.22 -23.23
N GLY A 517 28.08 1.21 -23.96
CA GLY A 517 28.92 0.22 -24.63
C GLY A 517 29.04 -1.09 -23.86
N ARG A 518 29.80 -2.03 -24.43
CA ARG A 518 30.09 -3.33 -23.81
C ARG A 518 31.12 -3.19 -22.70
N ALA A 519 30.99 -4.00 -21.64
CA ALA A 519 32.05 -4.12 -20.64
C ALA A 519 33.34 -4.66 -21.28
N VAL A 520 34.48 -4.03 -20.98
CA VAL A 520 35.77 -4.34 -21.61
C VAL A 520 36.63 -5.30 -20.76
N SER A 521 36.39 -5.42 -19.45
CA SER A 521 37.24 -6.21 -18.53
C SER A 521 36.43 -7.14 -17.62
N LYS A 522 36.94 -8.37 -17.41
CA LYS A 522 36.49 -9.28 -16.35
C LYS A 522 37.53 -9.28 -15.22
N ASN A 523 37.26 -8.59 -14.11
CA ASN A 523 38.24 -8.50 -13.01
C ASN A 523 38.15 -9.66 -12.00
N ALA A 524 37.44 -10.75 -12.31
CA ALA A 524 37.27 -11.88 -11.39
C ALA A 524 38.59 -12.58 -11.02
N ILE A 525 39.55 -12.68 -11.94
CA ILE A 525 40.87 -13.24 -11.63
C ILE A 525 41.72 -12.24 -10.83
N LYS A 526 41.56 -10.94 -11.10
CA LYS A 526 42.18 -9.86 -10.32
C LYS A 526 41.66 -9.82 -8.87
N LEU A 527 40.40 -10.17 -8.66
CA LEU A 527 39.77 -10.38 -7.35
C LEU A 527 40.52 -11.44 -6.51
N LEU A 528 40.92 -12.55 -7.13
CA LEU A 528 41.70 -13.60 -6.45
C LEU A 528 43.06 -13.06 -5.97
N GLU A 529 43.71 -12.21 -6.78
CA GLU A 529 44.96 -11.56 -6.40
C GLU A 529 44.79 -10.66 -5.18
N ILE A 530 43.73 -9.85 -5.13
CA ILE A 530 43.40 -8.98 -4.00
C ILE A 530 43.06 -9.79 -2.74
N MET A 531 42.38 -10.92 -2.89
CA MET A 531 42.03 -11.82 -1.78
C MET A 531 43.22 -12.65 -1.26
N GLY A 532 44.42 -12.49 -1.84
CA GLY A 532 45.64 -13.15 -1.39
C GLY A 532 45.78 -14.61 -1.83
N TYR A 533 45.14 -15.00 -2.94
CA TYR A 533 45.37 -16.31 -3.55
C TYR A 533 46.83 -16.40 -4.06
N SER A 534 47.37 -17.62 -4.15
CA SER A 534 48.76 -17.80 -4.60
C SER A 534 48.94 -17.33 -6.05
N LYS A 535 50.14 -16.80 -6.35
CA LYS A 535 50.49 -16.31 -7.70
C LYS A 535 50.29 -17.40 -8.76
N ASP A 536 50.65 -18.64 -8.46
CA ASP A 536 50.48 -19.77 -9.37
C ASP A 536 49.01 -20.01 -9.75
N ILE A 537 48.07 -19.87 -8.81
CA ILE A 537 46.62 -20.00 -9.11
C ILE A 537 46.18 -18.88 -10.05
N ILE A 538 46.65 -17.65 -9.82
CA ILE A 538 46.27 -16.48 -10.61
C ILE A 538 46.86 -16.57 -12.02
N GLU A 539 48.12 -16.96 -12.16
CA GLU A 539 48.80 -17.14 -13.45
C GLU A 539 48.11 -18.23 -14.27
N HIS A 540 47.92 -19.43 -13.71
CA HIS A 540 47.22 -20.51 -14.42
C HIS A 540 45.76 -20.18 -14.75
N ALA A 541 45.04 -19.46 -13.88
CA ALA A 541 43.68 -19.03 -14.17
C ALA A 541 43.64 -18.04 -15.35
N ASN A 542 44.60 -17.11 -15.44
CA ASN A 542 44.72 -16.20 -16.58
C ASN A 542 45.10 -16.94 -17.87
N GLU A 543 46.03 -17.88 -17.80
CA GLU A 543 46.42 -18.70 -18.95
C GLU A 543 45.23 -19.50 -19.50
N LEU A 544 44.50 -20.20 -18.63
CA LEU A 544 43.30 -20.96 -19.01
C LEU A 544 42.22 -20.05 -19.62
N ALA A 545 41.97 -18.87 -19.04
CA ALA A 545 40.99 -17.94 -19.57
C ALA A 545 41.40 -17.40 -20.95
N ASN A 546 42.67 -17.04 -21.13
CA ASN A 546 43.21 -16.56 -22.41
C ASN A 546 43.17 -17.66 -23.48
N GLU A 547 43.50 -18.90 -23.12
CA GLU A 547 43.45 -20.03 -24.04
C GLU A 547 42.01 -20.33 -24.50
N PHE A 548 41.04 -20.30 -23.58
CA PHE A 548 39.63 -20.43 -23.92
C PHE A 548 39.16 -19.30 -24.85
N LEU A 549 39.59 -18.06 -24.62
CA LEU A 549 39.25 -16.92 -25.48
C LEU A 549 39.83 -17.05 -26.89
N LEU A 550 41.01 -17.66 -27.05
CA LEU A 550 41.65 -17.86 -28.35
C LEU A 550 41.09 -19.07 -29.10
N ASN A 551 40.88 -20.18 -28.40
CA ASN A 551 40.61 -21.50 -29.02
C ASN A 551 39.16 -21.98 -28.87
N GLY A 552 38.37 -21.34 -28.01
CA GLY A 552 36.98 -21.73 -27.72
C GLY A 552 36.82 -23.04 -26.95
N ASN A 553 37.92 -23.64 -26.47
CA ASN A 553 37.94 -24.94 -25.79
C ASN A 553 38.73 -24.87 -24.48
N TRP A 554 38.26 -25.59 -23.46
CA TRP A 554 38.98 -25.77 -22.20
C TRP A 554 40.03 -26.86 -22.35
N VAL A 555 41.27 -26.58 -21.95
CA VAL A 555 42.33 -27.58 -21.91
C VAL A 555 42.33 -28.28 -20.54
N PRO A 556 42.36 -29.63 -20.51
CA PRO A 556 42.46 -30.36 -19.24
C PRO A 556 43.75 -29.99 -18.52
N LEU A 557 43.66 -29.75 -17.20
CA LEU A 557 44.83 -29.63 -16.35
C LEU A 557 45.59 -30.95 -16.37
N THR A 558 46.85 -30.90 -16.78
CA THR A 558 47.77 -32.06 -16.83
C THR A 558 48.64 -32.13 -15.59
#